data_AF-A0A0C3DXK4-F1
#
_entry.id   AF-A0A0C3DXK4-F1
#
_cell.length_a   1.000
_cell.length_b   1.000
_cell.length_c   1.000
_cell.angle_alpha   90.00
_cell.angle_beta   90.00
_cell.angle_gamma   90.00
#
_symmetry.space_group_name_H-M   'P 1'
#
loop_
_entity.id
_entity.type
_entity.pdbx_description
1 polymer ?
#
loop_
_entity_poly.entity_id
_entity_poly.type
_entity_poly.pdbx_seq_one_letter_code
_entity_poly.pdbx_strand_id
1 'polypeptide(L)'
;MPFYHQNVRPGRRHDNSEATLALRSPLLDEFRANKTRKWELRDILGYVVEFSGDQHGSRFIQQKLETATSEEKQIVFDEIVPHNVLQLIQDVFGNYVIQKLFEHGTQVQKTILANTMEGHILTLSLQMYGCRVVQKAVEFILPEQQGAFVKELDPHVLKCVKDANGNHVIQKLIERVSPDRLGFVTAFRGNVYDLSTHPYGCRVLQRCFEHLPEEQTRPLMDELQKYMINLMQDQFGNYVVQFVLEQGKPHDRCQVIAKLRGQMLNMARHKFASNVCEKALVTASQEERRGLVEEIIAPKADGVSPIVSMMKDQFANYVLQRALTVADNDQKELLIGKIRPQLVTMRRYSSAYSKHLISSEPRSMLA
;
A
#
# COMPACT_ATOMS: atom_id res chain seq x y z
N MET A 1 10.32 26.41 -31.91
CA MET A 1 11.65 25.91 -31.52
C MET A 1 11.48 24.77 -30.53
N PRO A 2 11.37 23.51 -30.96
CA PRO A 2 11.21 22.38 -30.06
C PRO A 2 12.59 21.82 -29.69
N PHE A 3 12.90 21.84 -28.39
CA PHE A 3 14.06 21.14 -27.85
C PHE A 3 13.78 19.63 -27.86
N TYR A 4 14.54 18.91 -28.69
CA TYR A 4 14.62 17.46 -28.68
C TYR A 4 15.29 16.99 -27.39
N HIS A 5 14.54 16.33 -26.50
CA HIS A 5 15.13 15.51 -25.45
C HIS A 5 15.55 14.15 -26.05
N GLN A 6 16.85 13.95 -26.17
CA GLN A 6 17.45 12.68 -26.53
C GLN A 6 17.17 11.64 -25.43
N ASN A 7 16.53 10.55 -25.84
CA ASN A 7 16.42 9.32 -25.07
C ASN A 7 17.82 8.69 -24.87
N VAL A 8 18.39 8.86 -23.68
CA VAL A 8 19.55 8.08 -23.24
C VAL A 8 19.05 6.73 -22.75
N ARG A 9 19.35 5.67 -23.50
CA ARG A 9 19.13 4.28 -23.08
C ARG A 9 19.94 4.02 -21.80
N PRO A 10 19.39 3.35 -20.77
CA PRO A 10 20.21 2.86 -19.68
C PRO A 10 21.14 1.79 -20.23
N GLY A 11 22.45 2.07 -20.18
CA GLY A 11 23.48 1.09 -20.50
C GLY A 11 23.32 -0.15 -19.62
N ARG A 12 23.54 -1.32 -20.22
CA ARG A 12 23.75 -2.58 -19.49
C ARG A 12 24.80 -2.32 -18.42
N ARG A 13 24.40 -2.33 -17.15
CA ARG A 13 25.34 -2.41 -16.04
C ARG A 13 26.05 -3.75 -16.19
N HIS A 14 27.34 -3.70 -16.50
CA HIS A 14 28.22 -4.79 -16.16
C HIS A 14 28.03 -5.05 -14.65
N ASP A 15 27.68 -6.29 -14.32
CA ASP A 15 27.77 -6.81 -12.96
C ASP A 15 29.22 -6.66 -12.51
N ASN A 16 29.51 -5.57 -11.79
CA ASN A 16 30.66 -5.52 -10.89
C ASN A 16 30.25 -6.27 -9.63
N SER A 17 30.24 -7.60 -9.71
CA SER A 17 30.12 -8.52 -8.58
C SER A 17 31.49 -8.86 -7.97
N GLU A 18 32.42 -7.91 -8.00
CA GLU A 18 33.76 -8.02 -7.40
C GLU A 18 33.95 -6.95 -6.32
N ALA A 19 33.10 -6.99 -5.30
CA ALA A 19 33.34 -6.29 -4.05
C ALA A 19 33.24 -7.31 -2.90
N THR A 20 34.42 -7.65 -2.36
CA THR A 20 34.65 -8.51 -1.18
C THR A 20 34.16 -9.96 -1.28
N LEU A 21 34.89 -10.81 -2.01
CA LEU A 21 34.95 -12.24 -1.69
C LEU A 21 35.60 -12.37 -0.30
N ALA A 22 34.80 -12.29 0.77
CA ALA A 22 35.16 -12.95 2.00
C ALA A 22 35.41 -14.43 1.62
N LEU A 23 36.63 -14.91 1.86
CA LEU A 23 36.98 -16.31 1.61
C LEU A 23 35.98 -17.18 2.39
N ARG A 24 35.13 -17.90 1.66
CA ARG A 24 34.20 -18.85 2.25
C ARG A 24 34.99 -19.93 2.99
N SER A 25 34.45 -20.40 4.09
CA SER A 25 35.03 -21.54 4.79
C SER A 25 34.98 -22.78 3.89
N PRO A 26 35.96 -23.70 4.04
CA PRO A 26 35.92 -24.98 3.33
C PRO A 26 34.60 -25.74 3.57
N LEU A 27 33.99 -25.57 4.75
CA LEU A 27 32.71 -26.17 5.09
C LEU A 27 31.56 -25.60 4.26
N LEU A 28 31.49 -24.27 4.11
CA LEU A 28 30.47 -23.64 3.27
C LEU A 28 30.65 -24.01 1.79
N ASP A 29 31.89 -24.10 1.31
CA ASP A 29 32.17 -24.57 -0.05
C ASP A 29 31.76 -26.04 -0.26
N GLU A 30 32.05 -26.91 0.71
CA GLU A 30 31.58 -28.31 0.69
C GLU A 30 30.05 -28.38 0.66
N PHE A 31 29.38 -27.60 1.52
CA PHE A 31 27.92 -27.53 1.57
C PHE A 31 27.31 -27.12 0.22
N ARG A 32 27.90 -26.12 -0.45
CA ARG A 32 27.42 -25.64 -1.75
C ARG A 32 27.67 -26.65 -2.88
N ALA A 33 28.79 -27.37 -2.83
CA ALA A 33 29.17 -28.35 -3.85
C ALA A 33 28.42 -29.69 -3.69
N ASN A 34 28.20 -30.14 -2.45
CA ASN A 34 27.71 -31.48 -2.16
C ASN A 34 26.19 -31.51 -1.95
N LYS A 35 25.47 -31.75 -3.05
CA LYS A 35 23.99 -31.83 -3.07
C LYS A 35 23.40 -33.16 -2.58
N THR A 36 24.22 -34.19 -2.36
CA THR A 36 23.74 -35.53 -2.01
C THR A 36 23.80 -35.82 -0.51
N ARG A 37 24.68 -35.13 0.24
CA ARG A 37 24.72 -35.20 1.70
C ARG A 37 23.46 -34.59 2.30
N LYS A 38 22.88 -35.28 3.30
CA LYS A 38 21.84 -34.72 4.16
C LYS A 38 22.50 -33.91 5.26
N TRP A 39 22.34 -32.60 5.19
CA TRP A 39 22.87 -31.65 6.17
C TRP A 39 21.87 -31.38 7.28
N GLU A 40 22.36 -31.24 8.51
CA GLU A 40 21.63 -30.87 9.72
C GLU A 40 22.24 -29.62 10.37
N LEU A 41 21.51 -28.92 11.26
CA LEU A 41 22.00 -27.69 11.89
C LEU A 41 23.30 -27.91 12.69
N ARG A 42 23.44 -29.09 13.31
CA ARG A 42 24.66 -29.48 14.02
C ARG A 42 25.90 -29.57 13.13
N ASP A 43 25.73 -29.82 11.82
CA ASP A 43 26.85 -29.94 10.89
C ASP A 43 27.52 -28.60 10.59
N ILE A 44 26.85 -27.48 10.89
CA ILE A 44 27.31 -26.11 10.61
C ILE A 44 27.68 -25.34 11.89
N LEU A 45 27.82 -26.05 13.02
CA LEU A 45 28.26 -25.49 14.30
C LEU A 45 29.58 -24.72 14.15
N GLY A 46 29.60 -23.50 14.67
CA GLY A 46 30.70 -22.54 14.56
C GLY A 46 30.70 -21.70 13.27
N TYR A 47 29.80 -22.00 12.33
CA TYR A 47 29.68 -21.34 11.03
C TYR A 47 28.26 -20.80 10.77
N VAL A 48 27.37 -20.77 11.77
CA VAL A 48 25.97 -20.37 11.60
C VAL A 48 25.86 -18.94 11.05
N VAL A 49 26.71 -18.03 11.52
CA VAL A 49 26.72 -16.62 11.08
C VAL A 49 27.17 -16.52 9.63
N GLU A 50 28.21 -17.26 9.24
CA GLU A 50 28.70 -17.29 7.85
C GLU A 50 27.62 -17.86 6.91
N PHE A 51 27.02 -19.00 7.29
CA PHE A 51 25.94 -19.62 6.52
C PHE A 51 24.73 -18.68 6.42
N SER A 52 24.39 -17.95 7.48
CA SER A 52 23.30 -16.97 7.47
C SER A 52 23.54 -15.83 6.47
N GLY A 53 24.80 -15.43 6.27
CA GLY A 53 25.21 -14.45 5.26
C GLY A 53 25.38 -15.01 3.84
N ASP A 54 25.19 -16.31 3.63
CA ASP A 54 25.22 -16.96 2.31
C ASP A 54 23.82 -17.26 1.78
N GLN A 55 23.61 -17.12 0.48
CA GLN A 55 22.30 -17.36 -0.15
C GLN A 55 21.76 -18.78 0.06
N HIS A 56 22.62 -19.80 -0.08
CA HIS A 56 22.21 -21.20 0.09
C HIS A 56 22.22 -21.59 1.57
N GLY A 57 23.24 -21.16 2.31
CA GLY A 57 23.32 -21.39 3.76
C GLY A 57 22.12 -20.83 4.52
N SER A 58 21.72 -19.59 4.23
CA SER A 58 20.57 -18.95 4.86
C SER A 58 19.28 -19.70 4.57
N ARG A 59 19.05 -20.11 3.31
CA ARG A 59 17.87 -20.90 2.95
C ARG A 59 17.83 -22.23 3.67
N PHE A 60 18.98 -22.89 3.83
CA PHE A 60 19.09 -24.13 4.58
C PHE A 60 18.72 -23.94 6.06
N ILE A 61 19.29 -22.92 6.72
CA ILE A 61 18.96 -22.62 8.11
C ILE A 61 17.47 -22.34 8.26
N GLN A 62 16.89 -21.51 7.39
CA GLN A 62 15.46 -21.18 7.42
C GLN A 62 14.58 -22.42 7.36
N GLN A 63 14.85 -23.34 6.42
CA GLN A 63 14.08 -24.58 6.26
C GLN A 63 14.20 -25.49 7.49
N LYS A 64 15.42 -25.60 8.05
CA LYS A 64 15.63 -26.44 9.23
C LYS A 64 14.99 -25.88 10.48
N LEU A 65 14.98 -24.55 10.68
CA LEU A 65 14.35 -23.92 11.84
C LEU A 65 12.84 -24.17 11.96
N GLU A 66 12.15 -24.50 10.86
CA GLU A 66 10.71 -24.81 10.87
C GLU A 66 10.40 -26.12 11.61
N THR A 67 11.29 -27.11 11.52
CA THR A 67 11.11 -28.45 12.11
C THR A 67 12.12 -28.79 13.21
N ALA A 68 13.09 -27.92 13.46
CA ALA A 68 14.15 -28.12 14.45
C ALA A 68 13.60 -28.23 15.88
N THR A 69 14.27 -29.04 16.69
CA THR A 69 13.98 -29.12 18.14
C THR A 69 14.39 -27.83 18.85
N SER A 70 13.95 -27.66 20.10
CA SER A 70 14.34 -26.51 20.93
C SER A 70 15.85 -26.42 21.11
N GLU A 71 16.53 -27.57 21.26
CA GLU A 71 17.98 -27.66 21.42
C GLU A 71 18.71 -27.25 20.14
N GLU A 72 18.24 -27.70 18.97
CA GLU A 72 18.81 -27.32 17.68
C GLU A 72 18.62 -25.83 17.37
N LYS A 73 17.47 -25.25 17.75
CA LYS A 73 17.25 -23.80 17.69
C LYS A 73 18.16 -23.03 18.62
N GLN A 74 18.42 -23.56 19.83
CA GLN A 74 19.31 -22.93 20.80
C GLN A 74 20.74 -22.85 20.28
N ILE A 75 21.22 -23.90 19.61
CA ILE A 75 22.54 -23.89 18.95
C ILE A 75 22.66 -22.74 17.94
N VAL A 76 21.69 -22.59 17.04
CA VAL A 76 21.66 -21.48 16.05
C VAL A 76 21.61 -20.13 16.76
N PHE A 77 20.83 -20.05 17.83
CA PHE A 77 20.64 -18.83 18.61
C PHE A 77 21.93 -18.36 19.29
N ASP A 78 22.66 -19.26 19.93
CA ASP A 78 23.86 -18.95 20.73
C ASP A 78 25.03 -18.42 19.86
N GLU A 79 25.13 -18.84 18.60
CA GLU A 79 26.14 -18.30 17.68
C GLU A 79 25.77 -16.90 17.15
N ILE A 80 24.49 -16.60 17.06
CA ILE A 80 23.99 -15.32 16.53
C ILE A 80 23.98 -14.24 17.63
N VAL A 81 23.55 -14.60 18.84
CA VAL A 81 23.23 -13.65 19.91
C VAL A 81 24.40 -13.49 20.88
N PRO A 82 24.65 -12.27 21.41
CA PRO A 82 24.04 -10.99 21.03
C PRO A 82 24.73 -10.30 19.85
N HIS A 83 25.99 -10.66 19.58
CA HIS A 83 26.91 -9.83 18.81
C HIS A 83 26.59 -9.73 17.31
N ASN A 84 26.01 -10.78 16.71
CA ASN A 84 25.79 -10.87 15.26
C ASN A 84 24.36 -10.49 14.86
N VAL A 85 23.46 -10.23 15.81
CA VAL A 85 22.04 -9.94 15.54
C VAL A 85 21.90 -8.73 14.61
N LEU A 86 22.46 -7.57 14.98
CA LEU A 86 22.31 -6.34 14.20
C LEU A 86 22.95 -6.43 12.81
N GLN A 87 24.04 -7.18 12.69
CA GLN A 87 24.66 -7.46 11.39
C GLN A 87 23.72 -8.28 10.52
N LEU A 88 23.20 -9.41 11.03
CA LEU A 88 22.34 -10.30 10.26
C LEU A 88 20.99 -9.67 9.93
N ILE A 89 20.43 -8.84 10.80
CA ILE A 89 19.19 -8.08 10.51
C ILE A 89 19.34 -7.21 9.25
N GLN A 90 20.52 -6.63 9.06
CA GLN A 90 20.82 -5.73 7.94
C GLN A 90 21.42 -6.45 6.73
N ASP A 91 21.65 -7.75 6.81
CA ASP A 91 22.20 -8.57 5.74
C ASP A 91 21.12 -9.02 4.74
N VAL A 92 21.46 -9.08 3.46
CA VAL A 92 20.54 -9.44 2.36
C VAL A 92 19.99 -10.87 2.50
N PHE A 93 20.72 -11.78 3.14
CA PHE A 93 20.30 -13.16 3.39
C PHE A 93 20.07 -13.44 4.89
N GLY A 94 20.88 -12.86 5.77
CA GLY A 94 20.80 -13.07 7.22
C GLY A 94 19.48 -12.61 7.84
N ASN A 95 18.85 -11.59 7.27
CA ASN A 95 17.61 -11.04 7.82
C ASN A 95 16.49 -12.10 7.88
N TYR A 96 16.47 -13.05 6.95
CA TYR A 96 15.48 -14.12 6.93
C TYR A 96 15.68 -15.14 8.07
N VAL A 97 16.93 -15.39 8.48
CA VAL A 97 17.23 -16.24 9.63
C VAL A 97 16.69 -15.60 10.91
N ILE A 98 16.93 -14.30 11.11
CA ILE A 98 16.40 -13.57 12.27
C ILE A 98 14.86 -13.56 12.27
N GLN A 99 14.23 -13.38 11.10
CA GLN A 99 12.77 -13.49 10.97
C GLN A 99 12.25 -14.87 11.40
N LYS A 100 12.94 -15.96 11.01
CA LYS A 100 12.58 -17.33 11.41
C LYS A 100 12.76 -17.58 12.90
N LEU A 101 13.74 -16.95 13.54
CA LEU A 101 13.89 -17.00 15.00
C LEU A 101 12.73 -16.25 15.71
N PHE A 102 12.23 -15.14 15.17
CA PHE A 102 11.01 -14.51 15.69
C PHE A 102 9.76 -15.37 15.50
N GLU A 103 9.66 -16.11 14.39
CA GLU A 103 8.51 -16.98 14.09
C GLU A 103 8.51 -18.23 14.98
N HIS A 104 9.63 -18.96 15.03
CA HIS A 104 9.70 -20.32 15.60
C HIS A 104 10.53 -20.44 16.89
N GLY A 105 11.21 -19.37 17.31
CA GLY A 105 11.97 -19.34 18.57
C GLY A 105 11.05 -19.36 19.80
N THR A 106 11.64 -19.64 20.96
CA THR A 106 10.92 -19.58 22.24
C THR A 106 10.63 -18.13 22.62
N GLN A 107 9.66 -17.88 23.51
CA GLN A 107 9.37 -16.51 23.94
C GLN A 107 10.59 -15.83 24.58
N VAL A 108 11.44 -16.59 25.28
CA VAL A 108 12.70 -16.08 25.86
C VAL A 108 13.67 -15.62 24.76
N GLN A 109 13.85 -16.42 23.71
CA GLN A 109 14.69 -16.07 22.57
C GLN A 109 14.18 -14.82 21.84
N LYS A 110 12.86 -14.73 21.61
CA LYS A 110 12.22 -13.55 21.01
C LYS A 110 12.44 -12.29 21.84
N THR A 111 12.34 -12.41 23.17
CA THR A 111 12.62 -11.31 24.10
C THR A 111 14.06 -10.83 24.00
N ILE A 112 15.03 -11.75 24.00
CA ILE A 112 16.46 -11.39 23.90
C ILE A 112 16.76 -10.72 22.55
N LEU A 113 16.20 -11.23 21.44
CA LEU A 113 16.32 -10.58 20.13
C LEU A 113 15.73 -9.17 20.12
N ALA A 114 14.53 -9.01 20.67
CA ALA A 114 13.87 -7.71 20.77
C ALA A 114 14.72 -6.72 21.58
N ASN A 115 15.23 -7.13 22.73
CA ASN A 115 16.09 -6.31 23.58
C ASN A 115 17.40 -5.91 22.87
N THR A 116 17.94 -6.79 22.01
CA THR A 116 19.15 -6.48 21.21
C THR A 116 18.86 -5.45 20.11
N MET A 117 17.61 -5.33 19.67
CA MET A 117 17.17 -4.35 18.68
C MET A 117 16.83 -2.98 19.28
N GLU A 118 16.58 -2.90 20.59
CA GLU A 118 16.29 -1.64 21.28
C GLU A 118 17.44 -0.64 21.14
N GLY A 119 17.11 0.63 20.92
CA GLY A 119 18.08 1.69 20.59
C GLY A 119 18.47 1.73 19.11
N HIS A 120 18.03 0.76 18.31
CA HIS A 120 18.30 0.67 16.88
C HIS A 120 17.03 0.57 16.02
N ILE A 121 15.83 0.55 16.60
CA ILE A 121 14.56 0.39 15.90
C ILE A 121 14.36 1.45 14.82
N LEU A 122 14.72 2.71 15.07
CA LEU A 122 14.64 3.74 14.03
C LEU A 122 15.53 3.42 12.83
N THR A 123 16.82 3.14 13.08
CA THR A 123 17.80 2.83 12.03
C THR A 123 17.38 1.59 11.24
N LEU A 124 16.95 0.54 11.94
CA LEU A 124 16.49 -0.70 11.33
C LEU A 124 15.21 -0.50 10.51
N SER A 125 14.28 0.33 10.97
CA SER A 125 13.02 0.61 10.26
C SER A 125 13.24 1.33 8.93
N LEU A 126 14.29 2.15 8.83
CA LEU A 126 14.64 2.88 7.60
C LEU A 126 15.53 2.06 6.66
N GLN A 127 16.00 0.88 7.07
CA GLN A 127 16.88 0.01 6.30
C GLN A 127 16.07 -1.07 5.55
N MET A 128 16.50 -1.40 4.32
CA MET A 128 15.76 -2.24 3.36
C MET A 128 15.42 -3.66 3.86
N TYR A 129 16.34 -4.28 4.62
CA TYR A 129 16.18 -5.62 5.19
C TYR A 129 15.74 -5.55 6.65
N GLY A 130 16.28 -4.60 7.42
CA GLY A 130 15.95 -4.36 8.82
C GLY A 130 14.47 -4.07 9.03
N CYS A 131 13.83 -3.33 8.12
CA CYS A 131 12.40 -3.04 8.22
C CYS A 131 11.55 -4.32 8.15
N ARG A 132 12.01 -5.36 7.46
CA ARG A 132 11.34 -6.66 7.38
C ARG A 132 11.43 -7.39 8.72
N VAL A 133 12.60 -7.33 9.36
CA VAL A 133 12.78 -7.92 10.69
C VAL A 133 11.97 -7.17 11.74
N VAL A 134 11.96 -5.83 11.73
CA VAL A 134 11.14 -5.05 12.68
C VAL A 134 9.66 -5.39 12.51
N GLN A 135 9.15 -5.46 11.27
CA GLN A 135 7.77 -5.89 11.00
C GLN A 135 7.50 -7.30 11.54
N LYS A 136 8.42 -8.24 11.33
CA LYS A 136 8.29 -9.62 11.82
C LYS A 136 8.31 -9.66 13.35
N ALA A 137 9.21 -8.93 13.99
CA ALA A 137 9.31 -8.85 15.44
C ALA A 137 7.99 -8.38 16.06
N VAL A 138 7.39 -7.30 15.53
CA VAL A 138 6.10 -6.76 16.00
C VAL A 138 4.98 -7.80 16.02
N GLU A 139 5.00 -8.81 15.12
CA GLU A 139 4.00 -9.89 15.07
C GLU A 139 4.14 -10.93 16.19
N PHE A 140 5.32 -11.07 16.79
CA PHE A 140 5.66 -12.20 17.68
C PHE A 140 6.22 -11.81 19.05
N ILE A 141 6.55 -10.53 19.27
CA ILE A 141 7.00 -10.01 20.57
C ILE A 141 5.81 -9.65 21.47
N LEU A 142 6.06 -9.50 22.77
CA LEU A 142 5.05 -9.17 23.77
C LEU A 142 4.65 -7.68 23.70
N PRO A 143 3.46 -7.31 24.21
CA PRO A 143 2.97 -5.92 24.19
C PRO A 143 3.93 -4.89 24.83
N GLU A 144 4.70 -5.29 25.84
CA GLU A 144 5.71 -4.44 26.47
C GLU A 144 6.83 -4.06 25.49
N GLN A 145 7.35 -5.04 24.75
CA GLN A 145 8.39 -4.83 23.73
C GLN A 145 7.86 -4.07 22.51
N GLN A 146 6.62 -4.34 22.10
CA GLN A 146 5.94 -3.50 21.11
C GLN A 146 5.90 -2.03 21.57
N GLY A 147 5.59 -1.79 22.84
CA GLY A 147 5.60 -0.45 23.44
C GLY A 147 6.97 0.23 23.40
N ALA A 148 8.05 -0.52 23.65
CA ALA A 148 9.42 -0.02 23.55
C ALA A 148 9.75 0.42 22.11
N PHE A 149 9.38 -0.39 21.10
CA PHE A 149 9.59 -0.07 19.69
C PHE A 149 8.80 1.18 19.29
N VAL A 150 7.54 1.28 19.72
CA VAL A 150 6.70 2.46 19.46
C VAL A 150 7.33 3.71 20.09
N LYS A 151 7.77 3.64 21.34
CA LYS A 151 8.39 4.76 22.05
C LYS A 151 9.66 5.27 21.35
N GLU A 152 10.47 4.38 20.79
CA GLU A 152 11.67 4.79 20.05
C GLU A 152 11.34 5.51 18.73
N LEU A 153 10.28 5.07 18.04
CA LEU A 153 9.88 5.64 16.75
C LEU A 153 9.03 6.92 16.88
N ASP A 154 8.37 7.13 18.02
CA ASP A 154 7.41 8.22 18.26
C ASP A 154 7.96 9.62 17.85
N PRO A 155 9.17 10.03 18.26
CA PRO A 155 9.72 11.34 17.90
C PRO A 155 10.02 11.50 16.40
N HIS A 156 10.08 10.40 15.66
CA HIS A 156 10.49 10.34 14.26
C HIS A 156 9.39 9.78 13.35
N VAL A 157 8.15 9.66 13.84
CA VAL A 157 7.07 8.98 13.13
C VAL A 157 6.83 9.55 11.73
N LEU A 158 6.81 10.88 11.57
CA LEU A 158 6.58 11.51 10.27
C LEU A 158 7.71 11.21 9.27
N LYS A 159 8.96 11.09 9.76
CA LYS A 159 10.10 10.64 8.93
C LYS A 159 9.88 9.20 8.48
N CYS A 160 9.49 8.31 9.39
CA CYS A 160 9.22 6.91 9.07
C CYS A 160 8.08 6.76 8.06
N VAL A 161 6.98 7.51 8.22
CA VAL A 161 5.83 7.46 7.31
C VAL A 161 6.19 7.87 5.88
N LYS A 162 7.14 8.80 5.72
CA LYS A 162 7.60 9.26 4.41
C LYS A 162 8.77 8.45 3.84
N ASP A 163 9.28 7.48 4.57
CA ASP A 163 10.37 6.62 4.13
C ASP A 163 9.86 5.37 3.38
N ALA A 164 10.60 4.92 2.36
CA ALA A 164 10.23 3.77 1.54
C ALA A 164 10.19 2.44 2.30
N ASN A 165 10.94 2.32 3.40
CA ASN A 165 10.98 1.16 4.28
C ASN A 165 10.15 1.40 5.55
N GLY A 166 10.35 2.55 6.20
CA GLY A 166 9.75 2.91 7.48
C GLY A 166 8.23 2.93 7.44
N ASN A 167 7.61 3.29 6.31
CA ASN A 167 6.16 3.34 6.18
C ASN A 167 5.52 1.95 6.44
N HIS A 168 6.21 0.87 6.07
CA HIS A 168 5.73 -0.48 6.30
C HIS A 168 5.78 -0.88 7.77
N VAL A 169 6.77 -0.39 8.51
CA VAL A 169 6.86 -0.58 9.96
C VAL A 169 5.72 0.16 10.66
N ILE A 170 5.46 1.43 10.30
CA ILE A 170 4.35 2.19 10.90
C ILE A 170 3.00 1.54 10.62
N GLN A 171 2.75 1.07 9.39
CA GLN A 171 1.55 0.29 9.06
C GLN A 171 1.44 -0.97 9.93
N LYS A 172 2.52 -1.73 10.09
CA LYS A 172 2.53 -2.94 10.91
C LYS A 172 2.25 -2.66 12.39
N LEU A 173 2.76 -1.55 12.92
CA LEU A 173 2.46 -1.13 14.29
C LEU A 173 0.97 -0.79 14.46
N ILE A 174 0.38 -0.07 13.50
CA ILE A 174 -1.06 0.23 13.49
C ILE A 174 -1.92 -1.05 13.43
N GLU A 175 -1.48 -2.06 12.68
CA GLU A 175 -2.20 -3.34 12.54
C GLU A 175 -2.13 -4.25 13.78
N ARG A 176 -1.05 -4.16 14.57
CA ARG A 176 -0.69 -5.20 15.56
C ARG A 176 -0.57 -4.71 16.99
N VAL A 177 -0.31 -3.43 17.20
CA VAL A 177 -0.14 -2.86 18.53
C VAL A 177 -1.46 -2.27 19.00
N SER A 178 -1.76 -2.48 20.28
CA SER A 178 -2.98 -1.96 20.89
C SER A 178 -3.06 -0.42 20.74
N PRO A 179 -4.22 0.15 20.34
CA PRO A 179 -4.35 1.58 20.05
C PRO A 179 -3.93 2.52 21.18
N ASP A 180 -4.06 2.11 22.45
CA ASP A 180 -3.63 2.89 23.62
C ASP A 180 -2.12 3.19 23.65
N ARG A 181 -1.32 2.40 22.94
CA ARG A 181 0.15 2.58 22.86
C ARG A 181 0.57 3.43 21.67
N LEU A 182 -0.31 3.72 20.72
CA LEU A 182 -0.01 4.40 19.46
C LEU A 182 -0.14 5.93 19.59
N GLY A 183 0.52 6.51 20.60
CA GLY A 183 0.49 7.96 20.87
C GLY A 183 0.93 8.82 19.69
N PHE A 184 1.84 8.31 18.85
CA PHE A 184 2.36 9.00 17.66
C PHE A 184 1.30 9.42 16.66
N VAL A 185 0.10 8.82 16.67
CA VAL A 185 -1.00 9.16 15.76
C VAL A 185 -1.39 10.63 15.90
N THR A 186 -1.19 11.21 17.09
CA THR A 186 -1.42 12.64 17.33
C THR A 186 -0.52 13.54 16.49
N ALA A 187 0.68 13.09 16.11
CA ALA A 187 1.61 13.84 15.26
C ALA A 187 1.13 13.96 13.80
N PHE A 188 0.13 13.16 13.38
CA PHE A 188 -0.45 13.26 12.04
C PHE A 188 -1.41 14.44 11.90
N ARG A 189 -1.91 14.98 13.02
CA ARG A 189 -2.74 16.19 13.03
C ARG A 189 -1.93 17.38 12.49
N GLY A 190 -2.55 18.21 11.67
CA GLY A 190 -1.92 19.29 10.93
C GLY A 190 -1.12 18.86 9.69
N ASN A 191 -0.95 17.56 9.48
CA ASN A 191 -0.18 16.99 8.37
C ASN A 191 -1.05 16.11 7.45
N VAL A 192 -2.37 16.06 7.65
CA VAL A 192 -3.23 15.07 6.98
C VAL A 192 -3.23 15.27 5.46
N TYR A 193 -3.22 16.51 4.97
CA TYR A 193 -3.18 16.79 3.54
C TYR A 193 -1.87 16.30 2.88
N ASP A 194 -0.74 16.66 3.48
CA ASP A 194 0.60 16.26 3.03
C ASP A 194 0.76 14.73 3.05
N LEU A 195 0.35 14.08 4.15
CA LEU A 195 0.35 12.63 4.24
C LEU A 195 -0.58 11.97 3.20
N SER A 196 -1.78 12.51 2.97
CA SER A 196 -2.74 11.95 1.99
C SER A 196 -2.25 12.04 0.55
N THR A 197 -1.44 13.05 0.24
CA THR A 197 -0.86 13.28 -1.09
C THR A 197 0.54 12.67 -1.24
N HIS A 198 1.03 11.98 -0.21
CA HIS A 198 2.33 11.30 -0.24
C HIS A 198 2.17 9.83 -0.71
N PRO A 199 3.07 9.29 -1.57
CA PRO A 199 2.99 7.90 -2.07
C PRO A 199 2.91 6.83 -0.97
N TYR A 200 3.53 7.08 0.18
CA TYR A 200 3.52 6.17 1.33
C TYR A 200 2.59 6.64 2.45
N GLY A 201 2.42 7.96 2.61
CA GLY A 201 1.64 8.52 3.71
C GLY A 201 0.15 8.20 3.58
N CYS A 202 -0.35 8.14 2.35
CA CYS A 202 -1.74 7.82 2.08
C CYS A 202 -2.11 6.39 2.53
N ARG A 203 -1.16 5.45 2.47
CA ARG A 203 -1.32 4.07 2.95
C ARG A 203 -1.36 4.02 4.48
N VAL A 204 -0.50 4.77 5.15
CA VAL A 204 -0.48 4.87 6.61
C VAL A 204 -1.79 5.47 7.13
N LEU A 205 -2.29 6.55 6.53
CA LEU A 205 -3.57 7.14 6.92
C LEU A 205 -4.74 6.18 6.73
N GLN A 206 -4.79 5.42 5.62
CA GLN A 206 -5.80 4.38 5.44
C GLN A 206 -5.73 3.31 6.53
N ARG A 207 -4.53 2.82 6.89
CA ARG A 207 -4.36 1.90 8.02
C ARG A 207 -4.87 2.49 9.34
N CYS A 208 -4.64 3.77 9.61
CA CYS A 208 -5.21 4.43 10.78
C CYS A 208 -6.74 4.32 10.79
N PHE A 209 -7.39 4.68 9.69
CA PHE A 209 -8.85 4.63 9.60
C PHE A 209 -9.44 3.20 9.64
N GLU A 210 -8.67 2.19 9.26
CA GLU A 210 -9.10 0.78 9.28
C GLU A 210 -8.99 0.13 10.66
N HIS A 211 -7.93 0.44 11.42
CA HIS A 211 -7.57 -0.32 12.61
C HIS A 211 -7.71 0.45 13.92
N LEU A 212 -7.74 1.79 13.88
CA LEU A 212 -7.78 2.59 15.09
C LEU A 212 -9.22 3.00 15.45
N PRO A 213 -9.52 3.16 16.76
CA PRO A 213 -10.82 3.61 17.20
C PRO A 213 -11.12 5.02 16.71
N GLU A 214 -12.41 5.33 16.59
CA GLU A 214 -12.88 6.64 16.12
C GLU A 214 -12.30 7.80 16.95
N GLU A 215 -12.18 7.65 18.26
CA GLU A 215 -11.65 8.70 19.13
C GLU A 215 -10.25 9.19 18.71
N GLN A 216 -9.42 8.30 18.16
CA GLN A 216 -8.09 8.65 17.66
C GLN A 216 -8.12 9.17 16.22
N THR A 217 -9.01 8.64 15.39
CA THR A 217 -9.05 8.94 13.94
C THR A 217 -9.95 10.11 13.57
N ARG A 218 -10.95 10.44 14.40
CA ARG A 218 -11.92 11.51 14.16
C ARG A 218 -11.27 12.84 13.84
N PRO A 219 -10.25 13.32 14.60
CA PRO A 219 -9.58 14.57 14.27
C PRO A 219 -8.84 14.54 12.93
N LEU A 220 -8.29 13.39 12.54
CA LEU A 220 -7.62 13.22 11.25
C LEU A 220 -8.65 13.24 10.11
N MET A 221 -9.79 12.58 10.29
CA MET A 221 -10.87 12.59 9.32
C MET A 221 -11.48 13.99 9.15
N ASP A 222 -11.67 14.74 10.24
CA ASP A 222 -12.20 16.10 10.18
C ASP A 222 -11.24 17.06 9.46
N GLU A 223 -9.94 16.85 9.60
CA GLU A 223 -8.93 17.57 8.81
C GLU A 223 -8.95 17.14 7.34
N LEU A 224 -9.03 15.84 7.06
CA LEU A 224 -9.14 15.29 5.71
C LEU A 224 -10.34 15.90 4.96
N GLN A 225 -11.48 16.02 5.65
CA GLN A 225 -12.71 16.59 5.10
C GLN A 225 -12.47 18.00 4.53
N LYS A 226 -11.59 18.82 5.12
CA LYS A 226 -11.29 20.18 4.64
C LYS A 226 -10.66 20.19 3.25
N TYR A 227 -9.95 19.13 2.86
CA TYR A 227 -9.16 19.06 1.62
C TYR A 227 -9.77 18.14 0.54
N MET A 228 -10.96 17.59 0.74
CA MET A 228 -11.54 16.56 -0.13
C MET A 228 -11.51 16.89 -1.62
N ILE A 229 -11.84 18.13 -2.02
CA ILE A 229 -11.86 18.53 -3.45
C ILE A 229 -10.46 18.43 -4.07
N ASN A 230 -9.43 18.84 -3.33
CA ASN A 230 -8.04 18.74 -3.77
C ASN A 230 -7.60 17.27 -3.81
N LEU A 231 -7.95 16.50 -2.77
CA LEU A 231 -7.57 15.09 -2.66
C LEU A 231 -8.18 14.22 -3.76
N MET A 232 -9.43 14.47 -4.16
CA MET A 232 -10.09 13.78 -5.28
C MET A 232 -9.26 13.84 -6.57
N GLN A 233 -8.56 14.95 -6.78
CA GLN A 233 -7.79 15.23 -7.98
C GLN A 233 -6.31 14.86 -7.84
N ASP A 234 -5.84 14.53 -6.64
CA ASP A 234 -4.45 14.14 -6.42
C ASP A 234 -4.19 12.68 -6.83
N GLN A 235 -2.99 12.39 -7.32
CA GLN A 235 -2.58 11.06 -7.80
C GLN A 235 -2.57 9.97 -6.71
N PHE A 236 -2.41 10.35 -5.44
CA PHE A 236 -2.44 9.45 -4.28
C PHE A 236 -3.67 9.71 -3.40
N GLY A 237 -4.02 10.99 -3.19
CA GLY A 237 -5.14 11.43 -2.37
C GLY A 237 -6.48 10.85 -2.84
N ASN A 238 -6.65 10.62 -4.15
CA ASN A 238 -7.89 10.04 -4.68
C ASN A 238 -8.19 8.65 -4.09
N TYR A 239 -7.17 7.87 -3.72
CA TYR A 239 -7.34 6.57 -3.07
C TYR A 239 -7.84 6.71 -1.64
N VAL A 240 -7.39 7.74 -0.91
CA VAL A 240 -7.91 8.04 0.43
C VAL A 240 -9.38 8.45 0.36
N VAL A 241 -9.77 9.24 -0.63
CA VAL A 241 -11.19 9.62 -0.83
C VAL A 241 -12.04 8.41 -1.21
N GLN A 242 -11.54 7.53 -2.10
CA GLN A 242 -12.23 6.27 -2.43
C GLN A 242 -12.39 5.37 -1.20
N PHE A 243 -11.38 5.28 -0.34
CA PHE A 243 -11.47 4.57 0.92
C PHE A 243 -12.61 5.11 1.80
N VAL A 244 -12.75 6.43 1.94
CA VAL A 244 -13.85 7.05 2.71
C VAL A 244 -15.22 6.70 2.09
N LEU A 245 -15.33 6.65 0.77
CA LEU A 245 -16.57 6.26 0.10
C LEU A 245 -16.94 4.78 0.34
N GLU A 246 -15.95 3.89 0.39
CA GLU A 246 -16.16 2.45 0.52
C GLU A 246 -16.32 1.97 1.97
N GLN A 247 -15.43 2.41 2.84
CA GLN A 247 -15.26 1.90 4.19
C GLN A 247 -15.54 2.95 5.27
N GLY A 248 -15.66 4.22 4.87
CA GLY A 248 -15.95 5.31 5.78
C GLY A 248 -17.37 5.23 6.35
N LYS A 249 -17.57 5.95 7.45
CA LYS A 249 -18.88 6.06 8.09
C LYS A 249 -19.89 6.76 7.16
N PRO A 250 -21.20 6.46 7.28
CA PRO A 250 -22.21 7.07 6.42
C PRO A 250 -22.13 8.59 6.35
N HIS A 251 -21.94 9.30 7.47
CA HIS A 251 -21.87 10.76 7.49
C HIS A 251 -20.62 11.32 6.80
N ASP A 252 -19.48 10.63 6.89
CA ASP A 252 -18.25 11.02 6.21
C ASP A 252 -18.39 10.82 4.70
N ARG A 253 -19.00 9.70 4.28
CA ARG A 253 -19.34 9.42 2.88
C ARG A 253 -20.31 10.45 2.31
N CYS A 254 -21.39 10.78 3.03
CA CYS A 254 -22.36 11.80 2.62
C CYS A 254 -21.67 13.15 2.38
N GLN A 255 -20.71 13.55 3.22
CA GLN A 255 -19.95 14.78 3.02
C GLN A 255 -19.10 14.76 1.75
N VAL A 256 -18.46 13.62 1.44
CA VAL A 256 -17.69 13.46 0.19
C VAL A 256 -18.61 13.59 -1.03
N ILE A 257 -19.78 12.94 -1.01
CA ILE A 257 -20.79 13.01 -2.08
C ILE A 257 -21.33 14.44 -2.22
N ALA A 258 -21.66 15.10 -1.11
CA ALA A 258 -22.11 16.49 -1.12
C ALA A 258 -21.09 17.43 -1.76
N LYS A 259 -19.79 17.18 -1.57
CA LYS A 259 -18.72 17.93 -2.24
C LYS A 259 -18.61 17.63 -3.73
N LEU A 260 -18.96 16.44 -4.21
CA LEU A 260 -18.97 16.13 -5.65
C LEU A 260 -20.14 16.79 -6.39
N ARG A 261 -21.25 17.05 -5.69
CA ARG A 261 -22.44 17.67 -6.28
C ARG A 261 -22.11 19.05 -6.87
N GLY A 262 -22.58 19.29 -8.09
CA GLY A 262 -22.35 20.51 -8.87
C GLY A 262 -21.04 20.51 -9.68
N GLN A 263 -20.22 19.46 -9.58
CA GLN A 263 -18.96 19.35 -10.32
C GLN A 263 -18.68 17.98 -10.94
N MET A 264 -19.70 17.12 -11.08
CA MET A 264 -19.59 15.77 -11.65
C MET A 264 -18.93 15.78 -13.04
N LEU A 265 -19.33 16.68 -13.94
CA LEU A 265 -18.72 16.75 -15.27
C LEU A 265 -17.23 17.14 -15.20
N ASN A 266 -16.86 18.04 -14.29
CA ASN A 266 -15.47 18.50 -14.18
C ASN A 266 -14.60 17.39 -13.59
N MET A 267 -15.06 16.75 -12.51
CA MET A 267 -14.36 15.66 -11.85
C MET A 267 -14.29 14.40 -12.73
N ALA A 268 -15.34 14.10 -13.50
CA ALA A 268 -15.35 12.94 -14.39
C ALA A 268 -14.31 13.02 -15.52
N ARG A 269 -13.97 14.23 -15.99
CA ARG A 269 -12.94 14.45 -17.02
C ARG A 269 -11.51 14.45 -16.46
N HIS A 270 -11.36 14.38 -15.15
CA HIS A 270 -10.06 14.39 -14.50
C HIS A 270 -9.54 12.96 -14.31
N LYS A 271 -8.28 12.70 -14.69
CA LYS A 271 -7.65 11.36 -14.65
C LYS A 271 -7.84 10.60 -13.34
N PHE A 272 -7.68 11.31 -12.21
CA PHE A 272 -7.77 10.72 -10.87
C PHE A 272 -9.18 10.79 -10.29
N ALA A 273 -9.80 11.97 -10.30
CA ALA A 273 -11.15 12.17 -9.74
C ALA A 273 -12.25 11.40 -10.48
N SER A 274 -12.06 10.98 -11.74
CA SER A 274 -13.01 10.11 -12.44
C SER A 274 -13.27 8.81 -11.68
N ASN A 275 -12.24 8.22 -11.07
CA ASN A 275 -12.37 7.01 -10.24
C ASN A 275 -13.17 7.30 -8.97
N VAL A 276 -13.02 8.50 -8.39
CA VAL A 276 -13.83 8.93 -7.25
C VAL A 276 -15.29 9.10 -7.65
N CYS A 277 -15.57 9.71 -8.81
CA CYS A 277 -16.94 9.82 -9.34
C CYS A 277 -17.58 8.44 -9.53
N GLU A 278 -16.87 7.49 -10.15
CA GLU A 278 -17.35 6.12 -10.28
C GLU A 278 -17.65 5.49 -8.92
N LYS A 279 -16.75 5.69 -7.94
CA LYS A 279 -16.94 5.13 -6.61
C LYS A 279 -18.15 5.74 -5.90
N ALA A 280 -18.30 7.06 -5.97
CA ALA A 280 -19.41 7.78 -5.38
C ALA A 280 -20.76 7.31 -5.96
N LEU A 281 -20.84 7.10 -7.27
CA LEU A 281 -22.04 6.55 -7.92
C LEU A 281 -22.42 5.15 -7.39
N VAL A 282 -21.43 4.32 -7.04
CA VAL A 282 -21.67 2.97 -6.50
C VAL A 282 -22.06 3.01 -5.02
N THR A 283 -21.41 3.85 -4.22
CA THR A 283 -21.52 3.82 -2.76
C THR A 283 -22.56 4.78 -2.19
N ALA A 284 -23.01 5.75 -2.98
CA ALA A 284 -24.05 6.71 -2.58
C ALA A 284 -25.37 6.00 -2.23
N SER A 285 -26.12 6.60 -1.29
CA SER A 285 -27.52 6.23 -1.10
C SER A 285 -28.33 6.45 -2.37
N GLN A 286 -29.52 5.89 -2.45
CA GLN A 286 -30.37 6.05 -3.63
C GLN A 286 -30.64 7.53 -3.94
N GLU A 287 -31.01 8.34 -2.94
CA GLU A 287 -31.29 9.77 -3.11
C GLU A 287 -30.07 10.55 -3.59
N GLU A 288 -28.92 10.34 -2.95
CA GLU A 288 -27.65 10.99 -3.34
C GLU A 288 -27.24 10.61 -4.76
N ARG A 289 -27.31 9.32 -5.09
CA ARG A 289 -26.98 8.80 -6.43
C ARG A 289 -27.90 9.41 -7.49
N ARG A 290 -29.20 9.50 -7.21
CA ARG A 290 -30.15 10.16 -8.13
C ARG A 290 -29.72 11.59 -8.41
N GLY A 291 -29.34 12.35 -7.39
CA GLY A 291 -28.84 13.72 -7.55
C GLY A 291 -27.56 13.83 -8.39
N LEU A 292 -26.61 12.91 -8.22
CA LEU A 292 -25.39 12.86 -9.05
C LEU A 292 -25.69 12.51 -10.51
N VAL A 293 -26.63 11.59 -10.75
CA VAL A 293 -27.04 11.19 -12.11
C VAL A 293 -27.85 12.28 -12.80
N GLU A 294 -28.71 12.99 -12.07
CA GLU A 294 -29.43 14.17 -12.57
C GLU A 294 -28.48 15.24 -13.11
N GLU A 295 -27.36 15.49 -12.42
CA GLU A 295 -26.33 16.43 -12.89
C GLU A 295 -25.68 15.99 -14.21
N ILE A 296 -25.53 14.69 -14.45
CA ILE A 296 -25.02 14.15 -15.71
C ILE A 296 -26.06 14.33 -16.84
N ILE A 297 -27.35 14.17 -16.53
CA ILE A 297 -28.45 14.27 -17.50
C ILE A 297 -28.77 15.72 -17.88
N ALA A 298 -28.73 16.62 -16.90
CA ALA A 298 -29.16 18.00 -17.04
C ALA A 298 -28.17 18.81 -17.91
N PRO A 299 -28.64 19.56 -18.92
CA PRO A 299 -27.79 20.51 -19.65
C PRO A 299 -27.23 21.56 -18.70
N LYS A 300 -25.98 21.98 -18.93
CA LYS A 300 -25.43 23.15 -18.25
C LYS A 300 -26.10 24.44 -18.73
N ALA A 301 -25.97 25.51 -17.95
CA ALA A 301 -26.55 26.82 -18.27
C ALA A 301 -26.07 27.41 -19.61
N ASP A 302 -24.91 26.97 -20.09
CA ASP A 302 -24.32 27.33 -21.39
C ASP A 302 -24.84 26.46 -22.56
N GLY A 303 -25.80 25.56 -22.30
CA GLY A 303 -26.38 24.64 -23.29
C GLY A 303 -25.51 23.40 -23.58
N VAL A 304 -24.35 23.26 -22.94
CA VAL A 304 -23.48 22.09 -23.13
C VAL A 304 -24.11 20.88 -22.45
N SER A 305 -24.33 19.82 -23.22
CA SER A 305 -24.76 18.52 -22.71
C SER A 305 -23.57 17.80 -22.04
N PRO A 306 -23.62 17.51 -20.72
CA PRO A 306 -22.56 16.77 -20.05
C PRO A 306 -22.34 15.40 -20.70
N ILE A 307 -23.42 14.70 -21.07
CA ILE A 307 -23.36 13.39 -21.75
C ILE A 307 -22.48 13.45 -23.00
N VAL A 308 -22.68 14.43 -23.88
CA VAL A 308 -21.88 14.54 -25.13
C VAL A 308 -20.41 14.80 -24.81
N SER A 309 -20.14 15.64 -23.82
CA SER A 309 -18.77 15.89 -23.36
C SER A 309 -18.13 14.64 -22.77
N MET A 310 -18.88 13.87 -21.97
CA MET A 310 -18.36 12.68 -21.29
C MET A 310 -18.10 11.54 -22.26
N MET A 311 -18.97 11.34 -23.26
CA MET A 311 -18.80 10.31 -24.30
C MET A 311 -17.52 10.49 -25.12
N LYS A 312 -17.05 11.74 -25.29
CA LYS A 312 -15.86 12.07 -26.08
C LYS A 312 -14.58 12.14 -25.25
N ASP A 313 -14.69 12.16 -23.93
CA ASP A 313 -13.56 12.31 -23.01
C ASP A 313 -12.95 10.96 -22.65
N GLN A 314 -11.62 10.91 -22.55
CA GLN A 314 -10.86 9.68 -22.29
C GLN A 314 -11.10 9.06 -20.90
N PHE A 315 -11.59 9.84 -19.92
CA PHE A 315 -11.89 9.36 -18.56
C PHE A 315 -13.39 9.37 -18.27
N ALA A 316 -14.08 10.44 -18.64
CA ALA A 316 -15.47 10.64 -18.24
C ALA A 316 -16.44 9.65 -18.90
N ASN A 317 -16.04 9.01 -20.01
CA ASN A 317 -16.81 7.94 -20.64
C ASN A 317 -17.00 6.74 -19.69
N TYR A 318 -16.04 6.44 -18.82
CA TYR A 318 -16.16 5.38 -17.80
C TYR A 318 -17.15 5.76 -16.70
N VAL A 319 -17.14 7.02 -16.27
CA VAL A 319 -18.11 7.56 -15.30
C VAL A 319 -19.53 7.50 -15.86
N LEU A 320 -19.72 7.83 -17.14
CA LEU A 320 -21.02 7.75 -17.81
C LEU A 320 -21.53 6.30 -17.90
N GLN A 321 -20.64 5.36 -18.23
CA GLN A 321 -20.96 3.92 -18.22
C GLN A 321 -21.35 3.48 -16.80
N ARG A 322 -20.61 3.91 -15.77
CA ARG A 322 -20.95 3.61 -14.39
C ARG A 322 -22.33 4.15 -14.02
N ALA A 323 -22.64 5.39 -14.39
CA ALA A 323 -23.95 5.98 -14.15
C ALA A 323 -25.07 5.12 -14.78
N LEU A 324 -24.89 4.65 -16.02
CA LEU A 324 -25.84 3.75 -16.69
C LEU A 324 -26.06 2.41 -15.95
N THR A 325 -25.05 1.89 -15.25
CA THR A 325 -25.19 0.61 -14.53
C THR A 325 -25.85 0.75 -13.17
N VAL A 326 -25.71 1.91 -12.51
CA VAL A 326 -26.23 2.13 -11.15
C VAL A 326 -27.45 3.04 -11.06
N ALA A 327 -27.80 3.74 -12.15
CA ALA A 327 -28.97 4.60 -12.20
C ALA A 327 -30.27 3.82 -11.99
N ASP A 328 -31.24 4.48 -11.37
CA ASP A 328 -32.61 3.97 -11.26
C ASP A 328 -33.24 3.85 -12.66
N ASN A 329 -34.26 3.01 -12.82
CA ASN A 329 -34.82 2.66 -14.13
C ASN A 329 -35.24 3.89 -14.97
N ASP A 330 -35.88 4.87 -14.35
CA ASP A 330 -36.31 6.11 -14.99
C ASP A 330 -35.12 6.94 -15.49
N GLN A 331 -34.11 7.13 -14.64
CA GLN A 331 -32.89 7.84 -15.01
C GLN A 331 -32.08 7.10 -16.08
N LYS A 332 -32.09 5.76 -16.03
CA LYS A 332 -31.44 4.91 -17.02
C LYS A 332 -32.09 5.05 -18.39
N GLU A 333 -33.42 5.06 -18.47
CA GLU A 333 -34.14 5.32 -19.72
C GLU A 333 -33.80 6.71 -20.28
N LEU A 334 -33.74 7.73 -19.43
CA LEU A 334 -33.35 9.09 -19.83
C LEU A 334 -31.90 9.15 -20.35
N LEU A 335 -30.96 8.50 -19.66
CA LEU A 335 -29.56 8.39 -20.09
C LEU A 335 -29.47 7.71 -21.46
N ILE A 336 -30.12 6.55 -21.64
CA ILE A 336 -30.14 5.81 -22.91
C ILE A 336 -30.74 6.67 -24.03
N GLY A 337 -31.86 7.33 -23.77
CA GLY A 337 -32.54 8.22 -24.73
C GLY A 337 -31.66 9.37 -25.20
N LYS A 338 -30.78 9.90 -24.34
CA LYS A 338 -29.82 10.95 -24.71
C LYS A 338 -28.55 10.42 -25.36
N ILE A 339 -28.09 9.23 -24.98
CA ILE A 339 -26.84 8.62 -25.48
C ILE A 339 -27.03 8.01 -26.89
N ARG A 340 -28.13 7.28 -27.13
CA ARG A 340 -28.37 6.53 -28.38
C ARG A 340 -28.27 7.41 -29.64
N PRO A 341 -28.90 8.61 -29.72
CA PRO A 341 -28.77 9.49 -30.88
C PRO A 341 -27.32 9.96 -31.11
N GLN A 342 -26.59 10.23 -30.03
CA GLN A 342 -25.21 10.71 -30.10
C GLN A 342 -24.26 9.59 -30.58
N LEU A 343 -24.47 8.34 -30.14
CA LEU A 343 -23.73 7.18 -30.62
C LEU A 343 -23.91 6.95 -32.11
N VAL A 344 -25.14 7.06 -32.63
CA VAL A 344 -25.42 6.94 -34.08
C VAL A 344 -24.65 8.00 -34.87
N THR A 345 -24.63 9.24 -34.39
CA THR A 345 -23.85 10.32 -35.00
C THR A 345 -22.35 10.01 -34.93
N MET A 346 -21.82 9.61 -33.77
CA MET A 346 -20.37 9.34 -33.63
C MET A 346 -19.91 8.16 -34.49
N ARG A 347 -20.70 7.10 -34.63
CA ARG A 347 -20.40 5.95 -35.51
C ARG A 347 -20.31 6.36 -36.99
N ARG A 348 -21.06 7.38 -37.41
CA ARG A 348 -21.00 7.92 -38.78
C ARG A 348 -19.73 8.74 -39.06
N TYR A 349 -19.11 9.32 -38.04
CA TYR A 349 -18.00 10.28 -38.19
C TYR A 349 -16.66 9.86 -37.57
N SER A 350 -16.60 8.79 -36.76
CA SER A 350 -15.38 8.39 -36.05
C SER A 350 -15.19 6.87 -35.95
N SER A 351 -14.29 6.32 -36.77
CA SER A 351 -13.93 4.89 -36.72
C SER A 351 -13.02 4.52 -35.52
N ALA A 352 -12.41 5.51 -34.86
CA ALA A 352 -11.42 5.29 -33.79
C ALA A 352 -12.02 5.25 -32.37
N TYR A 353 -13.05 6.06 -32.07
CA TYR A 353 -13.66 6.13 -30.72
C TYR A 353 -14.64 4.99 -30.43
N SER A 354 -15.10 4.31 -31.48
CA SER A 354 -16.06 3.21 -31.39
C SER A 354 -15.55 2.03 -30.56
N LYS A 355 -14.22 1.80 -30.44
CA LYS A 355 -13.70 0.58 -29.79
C LYS A 355 -13.81 0.54 -28.25
N HIS A 356 -13.78 1.69 -27.55
CA HIS A 356 -13.74 1.71 -26.08
C HIS A 356 -15.11 1.69 -25.39
N LEU A 357 -16.16 2.18 -26.06
CA LEU A 357 -17.54 2.12 -25.56
C LEU A 357 -18.27 0.83 -25.97
N ILE A 358 -17.81 0.14 -27.02
CA ILE A 358 -18.45 -1.08 -27.56
C ILE A 358 -18.03 -2.34 -26.78
N SER A 359 -16.86 -2.35 -26.13
CA SER A 359 -16.38 -3.53 -25.36
C SER A 359 -17.11 -3.76 -24.03
N SER A 360 -18.00 -2.85 -23.62
CA SER A 360 -18.74 -2.91 -22.35
C SER A 360 -20.27 -2.88 -22.53
N GLU A 361 -20.77 -3.09 -23.76
CA GLU A 361 -22.22 -3.17 -24.03
C GLU A 361 -22.90 -4.24 -23.16
N PRO A 362 -23.80 -3.87 -22.23
CA PRO A 362 -24.73 -4.83 -21.66
C PRO A 362 -25.69 -5.28 -22.77
N ARG A 363 -25.97 -6.58 -22.87
CA ARG A 363 -26.89 -7.18 -23.87
C ARG A 363 -28.27 -6.49 -23.96
N SER A 364 -28.64 -5.65 -22.99
CA SER A 364 -29.88 -4.86 -22.98
C SER A 364 -29.92 -3.67 -23.96
N MET A 365 -28.81 -3.30 -24.62
CA MET A 365 -28.80 -2.21 -25.62
C MET A 365 -28.92 -2.67 -27.08
N LEU A 366 -29.01 -3.99 -27.31
CA LEU A 366 -29.18 -4.59 -28.65
C LEU A 366 -30.64 -4.91 -29.00
N ALA A 367 -31.60 -4.49 -28.17
CA ALA A 367 -33.03 -4.59 -28.44
C ALA A 367 -33.62 -3.20 -28.80
#